data_AF-A0A0G1HG17-F1
#
_entry.id   AF-A0A0G1HG17-F1
#
_cell.length_a   1.000
_cell.length_b   1.000
_cell.length_c   1.000
_cell.angle_alpha   90.00
_cell.angle_beta   90.00
_cell.angle_gamma   90.00
#
_symmetry.space_group_name_H-M   'P 1'
#
loop_
_entity.id
_entity.type
_entity.pdbx_description
1 polymer ?
#
loop_
_entity_poly.entity_id
_entity_poly.type
_entity_poly.pdbx_seq_one_letter_code
_entity_poly.pdbx_strand_id
1 'polypeptide(L)'
;MKTKLCLLLLFLSTLFHFTVTRPVQALAKFSTNYQVNYTVYPSGVTHVKFLINQVNNLSVVYATEFSLSVNHTRLENIRVADENASLVPNVIRTRNGSIISFSFLNKVVGKDKKHFFTIEYDTTDVTTKVGNTWEINIPKLEPDENTVDHNIILTLPLNFPQPAFIDPKPSAIVNNNYYFSGKSLGNKHISAVFGQEQYYRVILDYHLQNNTKKKSIQKIALPPDTNYQKVLIEKIDPRPEKFETDIDGNWLATYTVDPDEKLDIKANLAIKVSFLPATKNNSHPEAFLQSNNIWDYDNPIFTIPDIQSLRTPKAIYDFVVDKFTYDFNKVSKLKTQKLSASESLKQPESAICSDFTNTFIAISRKAGIPARELQGFALSENPDLKPLSLKQDVLHSWPEFFDSEKNTWVQIDPTWAKTTQGIDYFNKLDFNHIVFVIHGTDPNMPITAGGYKNGDNQNKDVSVEPISEMEFPSAQIAIGEIKQTDGVVSIELKNNNPVGFFGSINIEKNQYISDNTNQVTIAPFSSEPLRIGVNHRPFLNKRLVTTIISINGARYEQRIQIEPLFSPVPLFSGIGGLFVAGTFLTRRLYLRRRQRKTTLHR
;
A
#
# COMPACT_ATOMS: atom_id res chain seq x y z
N MET A 1 22.67 70.01 -12.48
CA MET A 1 22.18 68.62 -12.31
C MET A 1 23.29 67.60 -12.02
N LYS A 2 24.44 67.65 -12.70
CA LYS A 2 25.51 66.62 -12.55
C LYS A 2 26.13 66.53 -11.14
N THR A 3 26.29 67.63 -10.42
CA THR A 3 26.88 67.66 -9.07
C THR A 3 25.97 67.08 -7.98
N LYS A 4 24.66 67.31 -8.04
CA LYS A 4 23.69 66.73 -7.08
C LYS A 4 23.52 65.22 -7.26
N LEU A 5 23.62 64.73 -8.51
CA LEU A 5 23.57 63.28 -8.80
C LEU A 5 24.82 62.55 -8.27
N CYS A 6 25.99 63.20 -8.35
CA CYS A 6 27.24 62.64 -7.84
C CYS A 6 27.23 62.53 -6.30
N LEU A 7 26.72 63.56 -5.60
CA LEU A 7 26.54 63.54 -4.14
C LEU A 7 25.50 62.51 -3.69
N LEU A 8 24.42 62.33 -4.45
CA LEU A 8 23.40 61.31 -4.17
C LEU A 8 23.97 59.89 -4.35
N LEU A 9 24.76 59.65 -5.41
CA LEU A 9 25.43 58.36 -5.65
C LEU A 9 26.49 58.06 -4.58
N LEU A 10 27.23 59.06 -4.12
CA LEU A 10 28.17 58.92 -2.99
C LEU A 10 27.44 58.62 -1.68
N PHE A 11 26.29 59.25 -1.43
CA PHE A 11 25.49 59.01 -0.22
C PHE A 11 24.79 57.64 -0.25
N LEU A 12 24.31 57.17 -1.41
CA LEU A 12 23.76 55.81 -1.57
C LEU A 12 24.85 54.74 -1.47
N SER A 13 26.07 55.02 -1.97
CA SER A 13 27.23 54.14 -1.82
C SER A 13 27.63 53.97 -0.35
N THR A 14 27.67 55.06 0.43
CA THR A 14 27.98 54.98 1.86
C THR A 14 26.85 54.33 2.67
N LEU A 15 25.58 54.54 2.31
CA LEU A 15 24.44 53.82 2.94
C LEU A 15 24.46 52.31 2.64
N PHE A 16 24.94 51.92 1.45
CA PHE A 16 25.08 50.51 1.06
C PHE A 16 26.21 49.80 1.82
N HIS A 17 27.25 50.53 2.25
CA HIS A 17 28.32 49.96 3.08
C HIS A 17 27.94 49.83 4.57
N PHE A 18 26.99 50.63 5.07
CA PHE A 18 26.50 50.51 6.45
C PHE A 18 25.36 49.50 6.64
N THR A 19 24.75 49.00 5.56
CA THR A 19 23.64 48.02 5.63
C THR A 19 24.06 46.58 5.34
N VAL A 20 25.33 46.34 4.97
CA VAL A 20 25.89 44.99 4.84
C VAL A 20 26.53 44.61 6.19
N THR A 21 25.71 44.27 7.17
CA THR A 21 26.19 43.52 8.33
C THR A 21 26.61 42.14 7.84
N ARG A 22 27.92 41.89 7.71
CA ARG A 22 28.41 40.53 7.53
C ARG A 22 27.98 39.73 8.76
N PRO A 23 27.32 38.58 8.62
CA PRO A 23 27.07 37.71 9.76
C PRO A 23 28.44 37.34 10.35
N VAL A 24 28.73 37.85 11.54
CA VAL A 24 29.88 37.40 12.32
C VAL A 24 29.49 36.03 12.86
N GLN A 25 29.95 34.98 12.20
CA GLN A 25 29.83 33.63 12.78
C GLN A 25 30.78 33.57 13.97
N ALA A 26 30.21 33.52 15.17
CA ALA A 26 30.98 33.26 16.37
C ALA A 26 31.65 31.88 16.23
N LEU A 27 32.94 31.80 16.56
CA LEU A 27 33.64 30.51 16.59
C LEU A 27 32.98 29.61 17.64
N ALA A 28 32.50 28.43 17.22
CA ALA A 28 31.94 27.44 18.13
C ALA A 28 32.94 27.12 19.25
N LYS A 29 32.47 26.97 20.49
CA LYS A 29 33.36 26.74 21.65
C LYS A 29 34.06 25.38 21.55
N PHE A 30 33.36 24.38 21.02
CA PHE A 30 33.84 23.03 20.86
C PHE A 30 33.55 22.51 19.45
N SER A 31 34.33 21.52 19.01
CA SER A 31 34.11 20.78 17.77
C SER A 31 34.03 19.30 18.09
N THR A 32 32.96 18.60 17.74
CA THR A 32 32.75 17.20 18.08
C THR A 32 32.74 16.33 16.84
N ASN A 33 33.51 15.23 16.86
CA ASN A 33 33.48 14.20 15.84
C ASN A 33 32.90 12.91 16.41
N TYR A 34 31.98 12.30 15.67
CA TYR A 34 31.32 11.05 16.04
C TYR A 34 31.72 9.92 15.10
N GLN A 35 32.14 8.79 15.68
CA GLN A 35 32.07 7.50 15.02
C GLN A 35 31.10 6.62 15.79
N VAL A 36 30.04 6.15 15.12
CA VAL A 36 28.99 5.34 15.75
C VAL A 36 28.99 3.95 15.14
N ASN A 37 29.24 2.95 15.97
CA ASN A 37 29.24 1.55 15.57
C ASN A 37 27.92 0.91 16.02
N TYR A 38 27.15 0.39 15.06
CA TYR A 38 25.95 -0.41 15.28
C TYR A 38 26.30 -1.87 14.98
N THR A 39 26.31 -2.71 16.01
CA THR A 39 26.58 -4.15 15.86
C THR A 39 25.30 -4.93 16.09
N VAL A 40 24.75 -5.52 15.04
CA VAL A 40 23.49 -6.29 15.11
C VAL A 40 23.81 -7.73 15.49
N TYR A 41 23.19 -8.22 16.56
CA TYR A 41 23.32 -9.62 16.97
C TYR A 41 22.23 -10.50 16.34
N PRO A 42 22.46 -11.84 16.21
CA PRO A 42 21.46 -12.77 15.67
C PRO A 42 20.11 -12.79 16.41
N SER A 43 20.10 -12.31 17.67
CA SER A 43 18.90 -12.13 18.49
C SER A 43 18.01 -10.96 18.08
N GLY A 44 18.49 -10.02 17.25
CA GLY A 44 17.81 -8.76 16.94
C GLY A 44 18.23 -7.59 17.83
N VAL A 45 18.93 -7.85 18.94
CA VAL A 45 19.51 -6.79 19.78
C VAL A 45 20.66 -6.13 19.03
N THR A 46 20.72 -4.80 19.08
CA THR A 46 21.81 -4.01 18.50
C THR A 46 22.63 -3.38 19.62
N HIS A 47 23.94 -3.64 19.62
CA HIS A 47 24.89 -2.94 20.47
C HIS A 47 25.35 -1.66 19.76
N VAL A 48 25.15 -0.51 20.41
CA VAL A 48 25.51 0.80 19.87
C VAL A 48 26.67 1.38 20.67
N LYS A 49 27.74 1.78 19.97
CA LYS A 49 28.93 2.38 20.57
C LYS A 49 29.28 3.70 19.88
N PHE A 50 29.18 4.79 20.63
CA PHE A 50 29.66 6.11 20.24
C PHE A 50 31.12 6.26 20.67
N LEU A 51 31.99 6.54 19.71
CA LEU A 51 33.36 6.99 19.89
C LEU A 51 33.37 8.49 19.62
N ILE A 52 33.57 9.29 20.67
CA ILE A 52 33.40 10.75 20.61
C ILE A 52 34.76 11.42 20.82
N ASN A 53 35.11 12.32 19.92
CA ASN A 53 36.30 13.18 20.02
C ASN A 53 35.88 14.64 19.98
N GLN A 54 35.88 15.27 21.16
CA GLN A 54 35.60 16.70 21.32
C GLN A 54 36.91 17.49 21.33
N VAL A 55 36.98 18.54 20.50
CA VAL A 55 38.10 19.47 20.41
C VAL A 55 37.69 20.81 21.00
N ASN A 56 38.51 21.35 21.89
CA ASN A 56 38.31 22.68 22.45
C ASN A 56 38.87 23.76 21.51
N ASN A 57 38.01 24.61 20.97
CA ASN A 57 38.43 25.64 20.01
C ASN A 57 38.96 26.91 20.70
N LEU A 58 38.84 27.00 22.04
CA LEU A 58 39.21 28.18 22.83
C LEU A 58 40.23 27.82 23.92
N SER A 59 41.05 28.79 24.34
CA SER A 59 42.09 28.56 25.35
C SER A 59 41.62 28.68 26.80
N VAL A 60 40.44 29.29 27.03
CA VAL A 60 39.99 29.74 28.36
C VAL A 60 38.74 29.05 28.89
N VAL A 61 38.18 28.11 28.13
CA VAL A 61 36.98 27.34 28.52
C VAL A 61 37.30 25.86 28.59
N TYR A 62 36.46 25.09 29.27
CA TYR A 62 36.47 23.62 29.26
C TYR A 62 35.03 23.14 29.47
N ALA A 63 34.70 21.95 28.96
CA ALA A 63 33.39 21.34 29.16
C ALA A 63 33.32 20.67 30.53
N THR A 64 32.21 20.85 31.26
CA THR A 64 31.99 20.19 32.56
C THR A 64 31.05 19.00 32.46
N GLU A 65 30.17 19.00 31.46
CA GLU A 65 29.16 17.97 31.25
C GLU A 65 28.94 17.73 29.76
N PHE A 66 28.37 16.58 29.45
CA PHE A 66 27.94 16.21 28.11
C PHE A 66 26.56 15.60 28.16
N SER A 67 25.77 15.86 27.12
CA SER A 67 24.42 15.32 26.95
C SER A 67 24.22 14.88 25.51
N LEU A 68 23.74 13.65 25.34
CA LEU A 68 23.41 13.05 24.05
C LEU A 68 21.92 12.71 24.01
N SER A 69 21.20 13.25 23.04
CA SER A 69 19.84 12.80 22.73
C SER A 69 19.90 11.71 21.66
N VAL A 70 19.31 10.56 21.94
CA VAL A 70 19.19 9.43 20.99
C VAL A 70 17.72 9.12 20.74
N ASN A 71 17.36 8.80 19.50
CA ASN A 71 15.98 8.51 19.10
C ASN A 71 15.61 7.04 19.37
N HIS A 72 16.07 6.50 20.51
CA HIS A 72 15.79 5.14 20.96
C HIS A 72 15.06 5.19 22.31
N THR A 73 13.93 4.50 22.38
CA THR A 73 13.01 4.48 23.54
C THR A 73 13.41 3.42 24.56
N ARG A 74 14.01 2.31 24.09
CA ARG A 74 14.43 1.18 24.92
C ARG A 74 15.95 1.05 24.91
N LEU A 75 16.57 1.53 25.99
CA LEU A 75 18.02 1.45 26.23
C LEU A 75 18.32 0.53 27.41
N GLU A 76 19.24 -0.41 27.21
CA GLU A 76 19.75 -1.34 28.22
C GLU A 76 21.29 -1.29 28.27
N ASN A 77 21.87 -1.82 29.35
CA ASN A 77 23.33 -1.96 29.52
C ASN A 77 24.14 -0.68 29.25
N ILE A 78 23.60 0.48 29.63
CA ILE A 78 24.19 1.79 29.33
C ILE A 78 25.51 1.94 30.09
N ARG A 79 26.58 2.28 29.35
CA ARG A 79 27.93 2.49 29.89
C ARG A 79 28.50 3.77 29.31
N VAL A 80 29.13 4.56 30.17
CA VAL A 80 29.92 5.73 29.74
C VAL A 80 31.34 5.56 30.27
N ALA A 81 32.32 5.86 29.42
CA ALA A 81 33.71 5.97 29.85
C ALA A 81 34.31 7.29 29.40
N ASP A 82 34.85 8.03 30.35
CA ASP A 82 35.67 9.22 30.12
C ASP A 82 37.14 8.79 30.11
N GLU A 83 37.75 8.82 28.92
CA GLU A 83 39.04 8.20 28.63
C GLU A 83 39.06 6.70 29.01
N ASN A 84 39.59 6.35 30.19
CA ASN A 84 39.68 4.97 30.70
C ASN A 84 38.84 4.75 31.98
N ALA A 85 38.14 5.77 32.46
CA ALA A 85 37.39 5.72 33.72
C ALA A 85 35.88 5.62 33.45
N SER A 86 35.22 4.66 34.10
CA SER A 86 33.79 4.45 33.95
C SER A 86 32.99 5.49 34.74
N LEU A 87 31.91 5.98 34.14
CA LEU A 87 31.00 6.96 34.69
C LEU A 87 29.58 6.39 34.81
N VAL A 88 28.84 6.89 35.81
CA VAL A 88 27.40 6.62 35.94
C VAL A 88 26.63 7.73 35.22
N PRO A 89 25.95 7.44 34.10
CA PRO A 89 25.15 8.45 33.41
C PRO A 89 23.80 8.65 34.08
N ASN A 90 23.25 9.86 33.96
CA ASN A 90 21.84 10.14 34.16
C ASN A 90 21.07 9.97 32.84
N VAL A 91 20.00 9.17 32.86
CA VAL A 91 19.25 8.79 31.66
C VAL A 91 17.80 9.20 31.83
N ILE A 92 17.34 10.10 30.97
CA ILE A 92 15.94 10.55 30.91
C ILE A 92 15.30 9.91 29.70
N ARG A 93 14.32 9.03 29.93
CA ARG A 93 13.53 8.44 28.85
C ARG A 93 12.36 9.36 28.50
N THR A 94 12.18 9.59 27.21
CA THR A 94 11.05 10.33 26.64
C THR A 94 10.24 9.38 25.76
N ARG A 95 9.10 9.84 25.23
CA ARG A 95 8.26 9.01 24.35
C ARG A 95 8.93 8.67 23.02
N ASN A 96 9.82 9.55 22.54
CA ASN A 96 10.42 9.48 21.21
C ASN A 96 11.94 9.21 21.28
N GLY A 97 12.49 8.92 22.45
CA GLY A 97 13.94 8.77 22.59
C GLY A 97 14.41 8.84 24.02
N SER A 98 15.72 8.89 24.21
CA SER A 98 16.36 8.96 25.52
C SER A 98 17.47 10.01 25.51
N ILE A 99 17.63 10.71 26.62
CA ILE A 99 18.72 11.66 26.84
C ILE A 99 19.69 11.04 27.84
N ILE A 100 20.95 10.90 27.43
CA ILE A 100 22.05 10.38 28.26
C ILE A 100 22.94 11.56 28.62
N SER A 101 23.11 11.84 29.92
CA SER A 101 23.88 12.98 30.43
C SER A 101 24.87 12.54 31.51
N PHE A 102 26.05 13.17 31.56
CA PHE A 102 27.06 12.89 32.59
C PHE A 102 28.03 14.07 32.75
N SER A 103 28.67 14.14 33.91
CA SER A 103 29.74 15.11 34.20
C SER A 103 31.10 14.49 33.90
N PHE A 104 32.00 15.26 33.28
CA PHE A 104 33.37 14.81 33.01
C PHE A 104 34.20 14.72 34.30
N LEU A 105 35.11 13.75 34.34
CA LEU A 105 36.05 13.59 35.46
C LEU A 105 37.22 14.57 35.33
N ASN A 106 37.73 14.71 34.11
CA ASN A 106 38.93 15.49 33.82
C ASN A 106 38.59 16.80 33.11
N LYS A 107 39.32 17.86 33.47
CA LYS A 107 39.21 19.17 32.81
C LYS A 107 40.20 19.25 31.66
N VAL A 108 39.70 19.21 30.42
CA VAL A 108 40.52 19.38 29.22
C VAL A 108 40.57 20.85 28.82
N VAL A 109 41.62 21.55 29.28
CA VAL A 109 41.80 23.00 29.08
C VAL A 109 42.85 23.26 28.00
N GLY A 110 42.56 24.21 27.11
CA GLY A 110 43.50 24.73 26.13
C GLY A 110 43.01 24.54 24.69
N LYS A 111 43.40 25.48 23.82
CA LYS A 111 43.04 25.46 22.41
C LYS A 111 43.61 24.20 21.74
N ASP A 112 42.81 23.59 20.87
CA ASP A 112 43.11 22.40 20.08
C ASP A 112 43.33 21.12 20.92
N LYS A 113 43.03 21.17 22.22
CA LYS A 113 43.05 19.97 23.08
C LYS A 113 41.85 19.08 22.77
N LYS A 114 42.12 17.78 22.75
CA LYS A 114 41.16 16.73 22.42
C LYS A 114 40.74 15.99 23.68
N HIS A 115 39.46 15.67 23.77
CA HIS A 115 38.86 14.89 24.84
C HIS A 115 38.15 13.69 24.22
N PHE A 116 38.56 12.48 24.61
CA PHE A 116 38.02 11.24 24.11
C PHE A 116 37.15 10.58 25.16
N PHE A 117 35.93 10.22 24.79
CA PHE A 117 35.01 9.50 25.66
C PHE A 117 34.08 8.62 24.83
N THR A 118 33.42 7.68 25.51
CA THR A 118 32.56 6.69 24.87
C THR A 118 31.22 6.57 25.57
N ILE A 119 30.18 6.30 24.78
CA ILE A 119 28.84 5.98 25.26
C ILE A 119 28.42 4.69 24.56
N GLU A 120 28.05 3.68 25.34
CA GLU A 120 27.65 2.36 24.86
C GLU A 120 26.29 1.99 25.46
N TYR A 121 25.46 1.30 24.69
CA TYR A 121 24.19 0.74 25.15
C TYR A 121 23.69 -0.34 24.19
N ASP A 122 22.76 -1.15 24.67
CA ASP A 122 22.02 -2.12 23.86
C ASP A 122 20.59 -1.62 23.62
N THR A 123 20.04 -1.90 22.44
CA THR A 123 18.67 -1.53 22.09
C THR A 123 18.05 -2.53 21.10
N THR A 124 16.73 -2.63 21.13
CA THR A 124 15.91 -3.37 20.16
C THR A 124 15.16 -2.45 19.20
N ASP A 125 15.43 -1.14 19.22
CA ASP A 125 14.70 -0.18 18.39
C ASP A 125 15.32 0.00 17.00
N VAL A 126 16.56 -0.47 16.79
CA VAL A 126 17.30 -0.34 15.52
C VAL A 126 16.96 -1.44 14.53
N THR A 127 16.68 -2.66 15.01
CA THR A 127 16.52 -3.84 14.17
C THR A 127 15.22 -4.56 14.50
N THR A 128 14.45 -4.89 13.46
CA THR A 128 13.24 -5.71 13.54
C THR A 128 13.47 -6.98 12.72
N LYS A 129 13.21 -8.14 13.32
CA LYS A 129 13.45 -9.45 12.69
C LYS A 129 12.15 -10.21 12.56
N VAL A 130 11.74 -10.48 11.32
CA VAL A 130 10.47 -11.15 11.04
C VAL A 130 10.72 -12.28 10.07
N GLY A 131 10.57 -13.52 10.58
CA GLY A 131 10.89 -14.73 9.83
C GLY A 131 12.33 -14.70 9.31
N ASN A 132 12.46 -14.66 7.99
CA ASN A 132 13.76 -14.64 7.28
C ASN A 132 14.19 -13.23 6.86
N THR A 133 13.38 -12.21 7.19
CA THR A 133 13.62 -10.83 6.79
C THR A 133 14.08 -9.98 7.97
N TRP A 134 14.88 -8.95 7.65
CA TRP A 134 15.43 -8.03 8.63
C TRP A 134 15.22 -6.60 8.15
N GLU A 135 14.67 -5.77 9.03
CA GLU A 135 14.56 -4.34 8.83
C GLU A 135 15.52 -3.65 9.80
N ILE A 136 16.39 -2.78 9.28
CA ILE A 136 17.33 -1.99 10.06
C ILE A 136 17.05 -0.52 9.81
N ASN A 137 16.72 0.21 10.87
CA ASN A 137 16.46 1.64 10.81
C ASN A 137 17.33 2.34 11.85
N ILE A 138 18.32 3.08 11.37
CA ILE A 138 19.18 3.89 12.21
C ILE A 138 18.71 5.33 12.06
N PRO A 139 18.13 5.93 13.12
CA PRO A 139 17.63 7.28 13.05
C PRO A 139 18.78 8.26 12.78
N LYS A 140 18.43 9.40 12.18
CA LYS A 140 19.36 10.51 12.05
C LYS A 140 19.80 10.96 13.45
N LEU A 141 21.10 11.13 13.64
CA LEU A 141 21.64 11.83 14.81
C LEU A 141 21.42 13.33 14.59
N GLU A 142 20.70 14.02 15.47
CA GLU A 142 20.52 15.47 15.37
C GLU A 142 21.87 16.16 15.64
N PRO A 143 22.53 16.76 14.63
CA PRO A 143 23.79 17.44 14.84
C PRO A 143 23.54 18.76 15.60
N ASP A 144 24.37 19.06 16.58
CA ASP A 144 24.40 20.37 17.21
C ASP A 144 25.33 21.33 16.44
N GLU A 145 25.34 22.61 16.82
CA GLU A 145 26.23 23.62 16.22
C GLU A 145 27.73 23.28 16.30
N ASN A 146 28.10 22.29 17.13
CA ASN A 146 29.48 21.87 17.37
C ASN A 146 29.87 20.62 16.55
N THR A 147 28.94 19.98 15.85
CA THR A 147 29.21 18.71 15.15
C THR A 147 29.95 18.95 13.83
N VAL A 148 31.16 18.38 13.70
CA VAL A 148 32.04 18.59 12.53
C VAL A 148 31.99 17.42 11.54
N ASP A 149 32.03 16.19 12.02
CA ASP A 149 31.94 14.98 11.19
C ASP A 149 31.21 13.86 11.93
N HIS A 150 30.54 13.00 11.17
CA HIS A 150 29.78 11.86 11.67
C HIS A 150 29.90 10.68 10.70
N ASN A 151 30.48 9.59 11.19
CA ASN A 151 30.63 8.34 10.45
C ASN A 151 29.87 7.21 11.16
N ILE A 152 29.14 6.41 10.41
CA ILE A 152 28.39 5.25 10.91
C ILE A 152 28.98 3.97 10.33
N ILE A 153 29.14 2.97 11.17
CA ILE A 153 29.52 1.61 10.78
C ILE A 153 28.43 0.66 11.24
N LEU A 154 27.75 0.02 10.29
CA LEU A 154 26.77 -1.03 10.56
C LEU A 154 27.43 -2.39 10.34
N THR A 155 27.53 -3.19 11.40
CA THR A 155 28.13 -4.53 11.39
C THR A 155 27.02 -5.58 11.47
N LEU A 156 26.92 -6.43 10.45
CA LEU A 156 25.92 -7.51 10.38
C LEU A 156 26.56 -8.89 10.58
N PRO A 157 25.83 -9.88 11.13
CA PRO A 157 26.27 -11.26 11.20
C PRO A 157 26.68 -11.83 9.83
N LEU A 158 27.56 -12.84 9.80
CA LEU A 158 28.06 -13.41 8.54
C LEU A 158 26.97 -14.04 7.65
N ASN A 159 25.97 -14.68 8.26
CA ASN A 159 24.87 -15.37 7.55
C ASN A 159 23.63 -14.48 7.34
N PHE A 160 23.82 -13.16 7.22
CA PHE A 160 22.70 -12.24 6.96
C PHE A 160 22.17 -12.42 5.52
N PRO A 161 20.84 -12.32 5.30
CA PRO A 161 20.28 -12.37 3.95
C PRO A 161 20.78 -11.21 3.10
N GLN A 162 20.66 -11.34 1.77
CA GLN A 162 21.04 -10.28 0.85
C GLN A 162 20.13 -9.05 1.03
N PRO A 163 20.67 -7.81 0.88
CA PRO A 163 19.86 -6.61 0.95
C PRO A 163 18.91 -6.51 -0.24
N ALA A 164 17.64 -6.24 0.02
CA ALA A 164 16.68 -5.80 -0.98
C ALA A 164 16.71 -4.27 -1.14
N PHE A 165 17.05 -3.54 -0.07
CA PHE A 165 17.09 -2.07 -0.07
C PHE A 165 18.08 -1.56 0.96
N ILE A 166 18.82 -0.50 0.61
CA ILE A 166 19.65 0.30 1.53
C ILE A 166 19.66 1.75 1.03
N ASP A 167 19.18 2.68 1.85
CA ASP A 167 19.35 4.13 1.65
C ASP A 167 19.81 4.81 2.95
N PRO A 168 20.76 5.78 2.89
CA PRO A 168 21.59 6.12 1.75
C PRO A 168 22.48 4.94 1.32
N LYS A 169 23.01 4.98 0.10
CA LYS A 169 23.97 3.97 -0.34
C LYS A 169 25.24 4.02 0.54
N PRO A 170 25.73 2.88 1.04
CA PRO A 170 26.96 2.85 1.82
C PRO A 170 28.15 3.27 0.96
N SER A 171 29.11 3.96 1.57
CA SER A 171 30.35 4.37 0.93
C SER A 171 31.31 3.21 0.66
N ALA A 172 31.24 2.16 1.47
CA ALA A 172 31.94 0.89 1.25
C ALA A 172 31.22 -0.26 1.97
N ILE A 173 31.41 -1.48 1.49
CA ILE A 173 30.96 -2.72 2.14
C ILE A 173 32.16 -3.66 2.22
N VAL A 174 32.56 -4.05 3.43
CA VAL A 174 33.71 -4.95 3.66
C VAL A 174 33.37 -5.95 4.76
N ASN A 175 33.36 -7.25 4.45
CA ASN A 175 33.09 -8.34 5.42
C ASN A 175 31.81 -8.11 6.25
N ASN A 176 30.68 -7.81 5.60
CA ASN A 176 29.39 -7.46 6.23
C ASN A 176 29.41 -6.20 7.13
N ASN A 177 30.43 -5.37 7.00
CA ASN A 177 30.45 -4.01 7.56
C ASN A 177 30.07 -3.01 6.47
N TYR A 178 29.05 -2.22 6.75
CA TYR A 178 28.52 -1.17 5.88
C TYR A 178 28.97 0.19 6.44
N TYR A 179 29.75 0.91 5.64
CA TYR A 179 30.35 2.18 6.05
C TYR A 179 29.58 3.34 5.45
N PHE A 180 29.13 4.27 6.29
CA PHE A 180 28.46 5.48 5.89
C PHE A 180 29.28 6.67 6.36
N SER A 181 29.80 7.45 5.41
CA SER A 181 30.59 8.64 5.71
C SER A 181 29.71 9.87 5.83
N GLY A 182 30.16 10.90 6.54
CA GLY A 182 29.41 12.15 6.72
C GLY A 182 28.92 12.77 5.40
N LYS A 183 29.69 12.66 4.31
CA LYS A 183 29.29 13.09 2.96
C LYS A 183 28.13 12.30 2.37
N SER A 184 28.08 10.98 2.61
CA SER A 184 27.02 10.10 2.12
C SER A 184 25.75 10.15 2.99
N LEU A 185 25.91 10.40 4.29
CA LEU A 185 24.83 10.53 5.26
C LEU A 185 24.09 11.87 5.09
N GLY A 186 24.84 12.97 4.96
CA GLY A 186 24.24 14.30 5.03
C GLY A 186 23.37 14.43 6.29
N ASN A 187 22.09 14.76 6.12
CA ASN A 187 21.08 14.83 7.18
C ASN A 187 20.05 13.69 7.11
N LYS A 188 20.40 12.53 6.52
CA LYS A 188 19.48 11.40 6.33
C LYS A 188 19.58 10.36 7.45
N HIS A 189 18.47 9.65 7.69
CA HIS A 189 18.48 8.38 8.43
C HIS A 189 19.07 7.26 7.54
N ILE A 190 19.45 6.13 8.12
CA ILE A 190 19.77 4.91 7.35
C ILE A 190 18.60 3.95 7.48
N SER A 191 18.10 3.48 6.35
CA SER A 191 17.12 2.40 6.30
C SER A 191 17.60 1.29 5.38
N ALA A 192 17.56 0.06 5.88
CA ALA A 192 17.97 -1.12 5.14
C ALA A 192 16.99 -2.27 5.37
N VAL A 193 16.68 -2.99 4.30
CA VAL A 193 15.81 -4.16 4.31
C VAL A 193 16.57 -5.32 3.68
N PHE A 194 16.62 -6.45 4.39
CA PHE A 194 17.30 -7.67 3.96
C PHE A 194 16.30 -8.82 3.86
N GLY A 195 16.47 -9.64 2.83
CA GLY A 195 15.48 -10.61 2.36
C GLY A 195 14.62 -10.03 1.23
N GLN A 196 14.10 -10.90 0.35
CA GLN A 196 13.31 -10.50 -0.83
C GLN A 196 11.82 -10.79 -0.67
N GLU A 197 11.49 -11.80 0.12
CA GLU A 197 10.12 -12.28 0.36
C GLU A 197 9.98 -12.73 1.81
N GLN A 198 8.77 -12.62 2.35
CA GLN A 198 8.37 -13.18 3.64
C GLN A 198 7.04 -13.92 3.50
N TYR A 199 6.92 -15.03 4.22
CA TYR A 199 5.75 -15.90 4.21
C TYR A 199 5.05 -15.84 5.55
N TYR A 200 3.72 -15.83 5.53
CA TYR A 200 2.89 -15.78 6.72
C TYR A 200 1.82 -16.86 6.66
N ARG A 201 1.57 -17.49 7.81
CA ARG A 201 0.32 -18.20 8.06
C ARG A 201 -0.67 -17.23 8.67
N VAL A 202 -1.86 -17.16 8.09
CA VAL A 202 -2.92 -16.26 8.52
C VAL A 202 -4.18 -17.09 8.80
N ILE A 203 -4.71 -16.97 10.01
CA ILE A 203 -5.96 -17.60 10.42
C ILE A 203 -6.94 -16.48 10.76
N LEU A 204 -8.08 -16.49 10.07
CA LEU A 204 -9.12 -15.47 10.21
C LEU A 204 -10.41 -16.17 10.62
N ASP A 205 -10.92 -15.80 11.78
CA ASP A 205 -12.24 -16.18 12.25
C ASP A 205 -13.23 -15.04 11.94
N TYR A 206 -14.40 -15.37 11.41
CA TYR A 206 -15.46 -14.43 11.06
C TYR A 206 -16.75 -14.84 11.73
N HIS A 207 -17.49 -13.86 12.24
CA HIS A 207 -18.77 -14.10 12.88
C HIS A 207 -19.88 -13.33 12.16
N LEU A 208 -20.68 -14.05 11.38
CA LEU A 208 -21.88 -13.49 10.76
C LEU A 208 -23.08 -13.73 11.66
N GLN A 209 -24.01 -12.78 11.68
CA GLN A 209 -25.25 -12.91 12.45
C GLN A 209 -26.41 -12.35 11.66
N ASN A 210 -27.52 -13.07 11.62
CA ASN A 210 -28.76 -12.59 11.03
C ASN A 210 -29.82 -12.38 12.12
N ASN A 211 -29.96 -11.14 12.58
CA ASN A 211 -30.94 -10.76 13.60
C ASN A 211 -32.36 -10.53 13.04
N THR A 212 -32.62 -10.93 11.80
CA THR A 212 -33.92 -10.75 11.14
C THR A 212 -34.69 -12.07 11.05
N LYS A 213 -36.00 -11.97 10.79
CA LYS A 213 -36.88 -13.15 10.60
C LYS A 213 -36.85 -13.75 9.19
N LYS A 214 -35.96 -13.28 8.32
CA LYS A 214 -35.81 -13.76 6.93
C LYS A 214 -34.37 -14.18 6.69
N LYS A 215 -34.15 -15.10 5.74
CA LYS A 215 -32.79 -15.43 5.30
C LYS A 215 -32.08 -14.16 4.81
N SER A 216 -30.81 -14.03 5.14
CA SER A 216 -29.97 -12.91 4.73
C SER A 216 -28.79 -13.41 3.93
N ILE A 217 -28.49 -12.77 2.80
CA ILE A 217 -27.25 -13.00 2.05
C ILE A 217 -26.21 -12.06 2.61
N GLN A 218 -25.13 -12.60 3.14
CA GLN A 218 -24.01 -11.85 3.72
C GLN A 218 -22.71 -12.23 3.03
N LYS A 219 -21.72 -11.34 3.11
CA LYS A 219 -20.40 -11.53 2.51
C LYS A 219 -19.32 -11.30 3.54
N ILE A 220 -18.25 -12.07 3.44
CA ILE A 220 -16.97 -11.76 4.11
C ILE A 220 -15.93 -11.42 3.04
N ALA A 221 -15.02 -10.52 3.38
CA ALA A 221 -13.84 -10.24 2.56
C ALA A 221 -12.63 -11.03 3.06
N LEU A 222 -11.91 -11.64 2.12
CA LEU A 222 -10.66 -12.34 2.35
C LEU A 222 -9.50 -11.50 1.79
N PRO A 223 -8.29 -11.62 2.38
CA PRO A 223 -7.08 -11.00 1.86
C PRO A 223 -6.93 -11.22 0.35
N PRO A 224 -6.89 -10.16 -0.47
CA PRO A 224 -6.74 -10.28 -1.90
C PRO A 224 -5.27 -10.33 -2.31
N ASP A 225 -5.03 -10.76 -3.54
CA ASP A 225 -3.77 -10.55 -4.23
C ASP A 225 -3.51 -9.05 -4.46
N THR A 226 -2.30 -8.55 -4.18
CA THR A 226 -1.88 -7.16 -4.48
C THR A 226 -0.64 -7.16 -5.38
N ASN A 227 -0.05 -5.99 -5.66
CA ASN A 227 1.27 -5.93 -6.30
C ASN A 227 2.38 -6.45 -5.37
N TYR A 228 2.20 -6.39 -4.06
CA TYR A 228 3.20 -6.79 -3.06
C TYR A 228 2.87 -8.12 -2.36
N GLN A 229 1.65 -8.65 -2.50
CA GLN A 229 1.25 -9.89 -1.84
C GLN A 229 0.56 -10.88 -2.77
N LYS A 230 0.79 -12.16 -2.48
CA LYS A 230 0.13 -13.33 -3.07
C LYS A 230 -0.55 -14.15 -1.98
N VAL A 231 -1.78 -14.57 -2.24
CA VAL A 231 -2.59 -15.30 -1.24
C VAL A 231 -2.94 -16.70 -1.73
N LEU A 232 -2.75 -17.68 -0.84
CA LEU A 232 -3.17 -19.07 -0.97
C LEU A 232 -4.24 -19.36 0.08
N ILE A 233 -5.43 -19.77 -0.36
CA ILE A 233 -6.52 -20.22 0.51
C ILE A 233 -6.33 -21.72 0.80
N GLU A 234 -5.70 -22.07 1.91
CA GLU A 234 -5.50 -23.47 2.30
C GLU A 234 -6.83 -24.15 2.64
N LYS A 235 -7.68 -23.47 3.42
CA LYS A 235 -8.99 -23.96 3.82
C LYS A 235 -9.92 -22.80 4.17
N ILE A 236 -11.20 -22.93 3.84
CA ILE A 236 -12.28 -22.09 4.37
C ILE A 236 -13.46 -22.98 4.77
N ASP A 237 -13.97 -22.80 5.99
CA ASP A 237 -14.98 -23.67 6.57
C ASP A 237 -15.97 -22.85 7.41
N PRO A 238 -17.28 -22.95 7.16
CA PRO A 238 -17.91 -23.70 6.07
C PRO A 238 -17.54 -23.16 4.68
N ARG A 239 -17.71 -23.99 3.65
CA ARG A 239 -17.44 -23.59 2.26
C ARG A 239 -18.48 -22.55 1.82
N PRO A 240 -18.06 -21.42 1.21
CA PRO A 240 -19.00 -20.42 0.71
C PRO A 240 -19.78 -20.91 -0.52
N GLU A 241 -20.94 -20.30 -0.74
CA GLU A 241 -21.80 -20.57 -1.90
C GLU A 241 -21.20 -20.00 -3.18
N LYS A 242 -20.54 -18.85 -3.07
CA LYS A 242 -19.97 -18.11 -4.20
C LYS A 242 -18.72 -17.34 -3.78
N PHE A 243 -17.71 -17.36 -4.65
CA PHE A 243 -16.58 -16.45 -4.65
C PHE A 243 -16.72 -15.43 -5.78
N GLU A 244 -16.41 -14.17 -5.50
CA GLU A 244 -16.37 -13.10 -6.50
C GLU A 244 -15.32 -12.05 -6.15
N THR A 245 -14.98 -11.21 -7.13
CA THR A 245 -14.10 -10.05 -6.93
C THR A 245 -14.93 -8.78 -7.03
N ASP A 246 -14.76 -7.83 -6.13
CA ASP A 246 -15.35 -6.50 -6.29
C ASP A 246 -14.49 -5.59 -7.20
N ILE A 247 -14.96 -4.36 -7.42
CA ILE A 247 -14.27 -3.38 -8.27
C ILE A 247 -12.92 -2.91 -7.68
N ASP A 248 -12.75 -3.00 -6.36
CA ASP A 248 -11.53 -2.61 -5.66
C ASP A 248 -10.46 -3.72 -5.72
N GLY A 249 -10.88 -4.96 -6.02
CA GLY A 249 -10.04 -6.14 -6.15
C GLY A 249 -10.13 -7.09 -4.96
N ASN A 250 -11.05 -6.88 -4.01
CA ASN A 250 -11.23 -7.75 -2.87
C ASN A 250 -11.87 -9.08 -3.26
N TRP A 251 -11.46 -10.16 -2.61
CA TRP A 251 -12.12 -11.45 -2.75
C TRP A 251 -13.26 -11.56 -1.74
N LEU A 252 -14.47 -11.72 -2.25
CA LEU A 252 -15.69 -11.81 -1.45
C LEU A 252 -16.24 -13.23 -1.47
N ALA A 253 -16.49 -13.78 -0.28
CA ALA A 253 -17.13 -15.07 -0.09
C ALA A 253 -18.57 -14.85 0.41
N THR A 254 -19.55 -15.41 -0.30
CA THR A 254 -20.98 -15.23 -0.02
C THR A 254 -21.56 -16.42 0.76
N TYR A 255 -22.38 -16.10 1.76
CA TYR A 255 -23.11 -17.05 2.60
C TYR A 255 -24.57 -16.65 2.74
N THR A 256 -25.48 -17.62 2.67
CA THR A 256 -26.86 -17.45 3.15
C THR A 256 -26.91 -17.79 4.63
N VAL A 257 -27.33 -16.82 5.45
CA VAL A 257 -27.49 -16.96 6.91
C VAL A 257 -28.98 -17.01 7.23
N ASP A 258 -29.43 -18.08 7.88
CA ASP A 258 -30.82 -18.32 8.24
C ASP A 258 -31.33 -17.34 9.32
N PRO A 259 -32.66 -17.19 9.48
CA PRO A 259 -33.22 -16.32 10.51
C PRO A 259 -32.72 -16.65 11.92
N ASP A 260 -32.32 -15.62 12.67
CA ASP A 260 -31.77 -15.71 14.02
C ASP A 260 -30.49 -16.59 14.14
N GLU A 261 -29.85 -16.95 13.02
CA GLU A 261 -28.64 -17.76 12.99
C GLU A 261 -27.38 -16.90 13.26
N LYS A 262 -26.41 -17.52 13.96
CA LYS A 262 -25.02 -17.09 14.03
C LYS A 262 -24.19 -18.09 13.24
N LEU A 263 -23.38 -17.60 12.30
CA LEU A 263 -22.54 -18.41 11.44
C LEU A 263 -21.07 -18.03 11.65
N ASP A 264 -20.31 -18.96 12.19
CA ASP A 264 -18.87 -18.82 12.39
C ASP A 264 -18.13 -19.43 11.19
N ILE A 265 -17.19 -18.68 10.62
CA ILE A 265 -16.40 -19.09 9.46
C ILE A 265 -14.92 -18.97 9.81
N LYS A 266 -14.15 -19.99 9.49
CA LYS A 266 -12.70 -20.02 9.68
C LYS A 266 -11.98 -20.16 8.35
N ALA A 267 -11.09 -19.22 8.06
CA ALA A 267 -10.22 -19.24 6.89
C ALA A 267 -8.76 -19.41 7.30
N ASN A 268 -8.10 -20.44 6.78
CA ASN A 268 -6.67 -20.69 6.89
C ASN A 268 -6.01 -20.31 5.56
N LEU A 269 -5.05 -19.40 5.63
CA LEU A 269 -4.39 -18.81 4.47
C LEU A 269 -2.87 -18.87 4.64
N ALA A 270 -2.17 -18.97 3.52
CA ALA A 270 -0.76 -18.61 3.43
C ALA A 270 -0.62 -17.35 2.58
N ILE A 271 0.13 -16.36 3.06
CA ILE A 271 0.36 -15.10 2.36
C ILE A 271 1.86 -14.94 2.14
N LYS A 272 2.25 -14.69 0.89
CA LYS A 272 3.60 -14.31 0.51
C LYS A 272 3.63 -12.81 0.27
N VAL A 273 4.50 -12.09 0.97
CA VAL A 273 4.77 -10.66 0.79
C VAL A 273 6.14 -10.50 0.13
N SER A 274 6.21 -9.73 -0.94
CA SER A 274 7.42 -9.45 -1.71
C SER A 274 7.82 -7.99 -1.54
N PHE A 275 9.12 -7.70 -1.45
CA PHE A 275 9.60 -6.33 -1.29
C PHE A 275 9.35 -5.48 -2.53
N LEU A 276 9.61 -6.06 -3.70
CA LEU A 276 9.41 -5.41 -4.98
C LEU A 276 8.00 -5.70 -5.50
N PRO A 277 7.28 -4.68 -6.01
CA PRO A 277 5.95 -4.90 -6.58
C PRO A 277 6.04 -5.70 -7.86
N ALA A 278 5.16 -6.69 -7.99
CA ALA A 278 4.88 -7.35 -9.26
C ALA A 278 4.16 -6.37 -10.21
N THR A 279 4.46 -6.44 -11.50
CA THR A 279 3.74 -5.71 -12.54
C THR A 279 2.40 -6.40 -12.81
N LYS A 280 1.29 -5.79 -12.36
CA LYS A 280 -0.08 -6.24 -12.64
C LYS A 280 -0.81 -5.14 -13.39
N ASN A 281 -1.15 -5.38 -14.65
CA ASN A 281 -1.71 -4.37 -15.58
C ASN A 281 -3.25 -4.28 -15.59
N ASN A 282 -3.92 -4.59 -14.48
CA ASN A 282 -5.39 -4.61 -14.43
C ASN A 282 -5.93 -3.76 -13.28
N SER A 283 -5.75 -2.46 -13.38
CA SER A 283 -6.57 -1.52 -12.63
C SER A 283 -7.36 -0.66 -13.60
N HIS A 284 -8.59 -0.34 -13.22
CA HIS A 284 -9.34 0.80 -13.75
C HIS A 284 -9.05 2.00 -12.83
N PRO A 285 -7.86 2.63 -12.93
CA PRO A 285 -7.45 3.68 -12.01
C PRO A 285 -8.46 4.84 -11.95
N GLU A 286 -9.20 5.07 -13.02
CA GLU A 286 -10.18 6.15 -13.12
C GLU A 286 -11.29 6.03 -12.08
N ALA A 287 -11.65 4.80 -11.67
CA ALA A 287 -12.66 4.58 -10.62
C ALA A 287 -12.19 5.13 -9.25
N PHE A 288 -10.88 5.18 -9.02
CA PHE A 288 -10.28 5.60 -7.75
C PHE A 288 -9.92 7.09 -7.71
N LEU A 289 -10.58 7.90 -8.54
CA LEU A 289 -10.50 9.36 -8.53
C LEU A 289 -11.71 10.02 -7.85
N GLN A 290 -12.76 9.26 -7.54
CA GLN A 290 -14.04 9.83 -7.10
C GLN A 290 -14.00 10.38 -5.66
N SER A 291 -14.73 11.46 -5.44
CA SER A 291 -15.03 12.07 -4.14
C SER A 291 -16.14 11.31 -3.42
N ASN A 292 -16.13 11.28 -2.09
CA ASN A 292 -17.24 10.77 -1.27
C ASN A 292 -17.27 11.46 0.10
N ASN A 293 -18.01 10.90 1.06
CA ASN A 293 -18.16 11.46 2.40
C ASN A 293 -16.89 11.40 3.27
N ILE A 294 -15.93 10.53 2.95
CA ILE A 294 -14.65 10.39 3.66
C ILE A 294 -13.52 11.07 2.89
N TRP A 295 -13.38 10.80 1.60
CA TRP A 295 -12.42 11.47 0.71
C TRP A 295 -13.08 12.70 0.07
N ASP A 296 -13.55 13.61 0.92
CA ASP A 296 -14.40 14.76 0.60
C ASP A 296 -13.63 15.94 0.01
N TYR A 297 -12.83 15.70 -1.04
CA TYR A 297 -11.90 16.68 -1.60
C TYR A 297 -12.56 17.90 -2.25
N ASP A 298 -13.89 17.87 -2.43
CA ASP A 298 -14.67 19.02 -2.91
C ASP A 298 -14.93 20.06 -1.81
N ASN A 299 -14.59 19.74 -0.55
CA ASN A 299 -14.63 20.69 0.55
C ASN A 299 -13.71 21.90 0.28
N PRO A 300 -14.13 23.15 0.57
CA PRO A 300 -13.31 24.35 0.34
C PRO A 300 -11.91 24.32 0.97
N ILE A 301 -11.69 23.53 2.03
CA ILE A 301 -10.36 23.39 2.65
C ILE A 301 -9.30 22.89 1.66
N PHE A 302 -9.67 22.10 0.65
CA PHE A 302 -8.75 21.59 -0.37
C PHE A 302 -8.44 22.61 -1.49
N THR A 303 -9.06 23.79 -1.46
CA THR A 303 -8.81 24.87 -2.44
C THR A 303 -7.81 25.92 -1.94
N ILE A 304 -7.33 25.80 -0.70
CA ILE A 304 -6.31 26.71 -0.18
C ILE A 304 -4.99 26.53 -0.95
N PRO A 305 -4.20 27.60 -1.16
CA PRO A 305 -3.01 27.55 -2.00
C PRO A 305 -2.02 26.43 -1.64
N ASP A 306 -1.80 26.21 -0.34
CA ASP A 306 -0.85 25.21 0.16
C ASP A 306 -1.21 23.79 -0.32
N ILE A 307 -2.47 23.38 -0.18
CA ILE A 307 -2.95 22.07 -0.61
C ILE A 307 -3.12 22.04 -2.14
N GLN A 308 -3.64 23.12 -2.72
CA GLN A 308 -3.88 23.19 -4.15
C GLN A 308 -2.59 23.11 -4.96
N SER A 309 -1.44 23.51 -4.39
CA SER A 309 -0.13 23.42 -5.05
C SER A 309 0.45 22.00 -5.10
N LEU A 310 -0.08 21.06 -4.32
CA LEU A 310 0.41 19.68 -4.26
C LEU A 310 -0.02 18.91 -5.51
N ARG A 311 0.97 18.41 -6.26
CA ARG A 311 0.77 17.76 -7.58
C ARG A 311 1.42 16.39 -7.71
N THR A 312 2.27 16.00 -6.76
CA THR A 312 3.00 14.73 -6.80
C THR A 312 2.70 13.91 -5.55
N PRO A 313 2.72 12.56 -5.63
CA PRO A 313 2.53 11.72 -4.45
C PRO A 313 3.50 12.07 -3.31
N LYS A 314 4.76 12.37 -3.63
CA LYS A 314 5.77 12.74 -2.63
C LYS A 314 5.44 14.05 -1.91
N ALA A 315 5.06 15.10 -2.63
CA ALA A 315 4.71 16.38 -2.02
C ALA A 315 3.47 16.26 -1.13
N ILE A 316 2.49 15.45 -1.55
CA ILE A 316 1.28 15.16 -0.76
C ILE A 316 1.64 14.39 0.51
N TYR A 317 2.46 13.35 0.37
CA TYR A 317 2.95 12.55 1.49
C TYR A 317 3.68 13.42 2.52
N ASP A 318 4.63 14.24 2.08
CA ASP A 318 5.40 15.13 2.97
C ASP A 318 4.49 16.11 3.70
N PHE A 319 3.54 16.72 2.98
CA PHE A 319 2.54 17.59 3.58
C PHE A 319 1.76 16.87 4.69
N VAL A 320 1.29 15.64 4.46
CA VAL A 320 0.51 14.89 5.46
C VAL A 320 1.36 14.54 6.69
N VAL A 321 2.59 14.07 6.49
CA VAL A 321 3.54 13.74 7.57
C VAL A 321 3.85 14.97 8.43
N ASP A 322 4.09 16.12 7.79
CA ASP A 322 4.41 17.37 8.49
C ASP A 322 3.18 17.94 9.19
N LYS A 323 2.01 17.87 8.56
CA LYS A 323 0.77 18.48 9.04
C LYS A 323 0.21 17.83 10.30
N PHE A 324 0.33 16.51 10.45
CA PHE A 324 -0.37 15.76 11.49
C PHE A 324 0.51 15.34 12.67
N THR A 325 -0.08 15.33 13.86
CA THR A 325 0.48 14.74 15.08
C THR A 325 -0.37 13.52 15.47
N TYR A 326 0.30 12.39 15.71
CA TYR A 326 -0.38 11.13 16.03
C TYR A 326 -0.88 11.10 17.49
N ASP A 327 -2.17 10.80 17.68
CA ASP A 327 -2.80 10.68 18.99
C ASP A 327 -3.05 9.23 19.40
N PHE A 328 -2.08 8.69 20.13
CA PHE A 328 -2.13 7.34 20.71
C PHE A 328 -3.33 7.12 21.65
N ASN A 329 -3.86 8.18 22.27
CA ASN A 329 -5.00 8.05 23.18
C ASN A 329 -6.32 7.96 22.42
N LYS A 330 -6.44 8.64 21.27
CA LYS A 330 -7.63 8.61 20.40
C LYS A 330 -7.94 7.20 19.94
N VAL A 331 -6.94 6.43 19.53
CA VAL A 331 -7.07 5.01 19.13
C VAL A 331 -7.79 4.17 20.18
N SER A 332 -7.48 4.41 21.47
CA SER A 332 -8.03 3.62 22.58
C SER A 332 -9.47 4.01 22.98
N LYS A 333 -9.95 5.17 22.51
CA LYS A 333 -11.22 5.81 22.92
C LYS A 333 -12.27 5.82 21.81
N LEU A 334 -11.89 5.67 20.55
CA LEU A 334 -12.83 5.74 19.43
C LEU A 334 -13.76 4.52 19.40
N LYS A 335 -15.06 4.81 19.41
CA LYS A 335 -16.09 3.94 18.86
C LYS A 335 -16.12 4.19 17.35
N THR A 336 -15.41 3.38 16.58
CA THR A 336 -15.64 2.99 15.16
C THR A 336 -15.91 4.05 14.07
N GLN A 337 -16.01 5.36 14.32
CA GLN A 337 -16.35 6.32 13.26
C GLN A 337 -15.09 6.92 12.61
N LYS A 338 -14.88 6.62 11.33
CA LYS A 338 -13.87 7.27 10.48
C LYS A 338 -14.25 8.74 10.27
N LEU A 339 -13.29 9.64 10.48
CA LEU A 339 -13.45 11.07 10.15
C LEU A 339 -13.25 11.30 8.65
N SER A 340 -13.89 12.35 8.12
CA SER A 340 -13.58 12.77 6.76
C SER A 340 -12.19 13.41 6.68
N ALA A 341 -11.61 13.45 5.48
CA ALA A 341 -10.32 14.07 5.23
C ALA A 341 -10.33 15.57 5.56
N SER A 342 -11.43 16.27 5.25
CA SER A 342 -11.58 17.69 5.61
C SER A 342 -11.70 17.94 7.11
N GLU A 343 -12.35 17.03 7.85
CA GLU A 343 -12.43 17.09 9.31
C GLU A 343 -11.07 16.84 9.97
N SER A 344 -10.33 15.86 9.44
CA SER A 344 -8.97 15.54 9.89
C SER A 344 -8.04 16.76 9.75
N LEU A 345 -8.11 17.46 8.61
CA LEU A 345 -7.34 18.69 8.37
C LEU A 345 -7.67 19.85 9.32
N LYS A 346 -8.88 19.87 9.91
CA LYS A 346 -9.27 20.86 10.94
C LYS A 346 -8.74 20.50 12.33
N GLN A 347 -8.36 19.25 12.56
CA GLN A 347 -7.87 18.75 13.85
C GLN A 347 -6.50 18.06 13.70
N PRO A 348 -5.48 18.77 13.18
CA PRO A 348 -4.23 18.14 12.79
C PRO A 348 -3.44 17.54 13.97
N GLU A 349 -3.65 18.04 15.18
CA GLU A 349 -2.93 17.60 16.39
C GLU A 349 -3.49 16.32 17.02
N SER A 350 -4.59 15.77 16.49
CA SER A 350 -5.23 14.57 17.03
C SER A 350 -5.59 13.61 15.90
N ALA A 351 -4.58 13.13 15.18
CA ALA A 351 -4.73 12.24 14.04
C ALA A 351 -4.42 10.77 14.39
N ILE A 352 -5.07 9.83 13.70
CA ILE A 352 -4.76 8.38 13.71
C ILE A 352 -4.49 7.87 12.29
N CYS A 353 -4.12 6.59 12.12
CA CYS A 353 -3.71 6.03 10.82
C CYS A 353 -4.73 6.25 9.68
N SER A 354 -6.04 6.18 9.97
CA SER A 354 -7.09 6.49 9.01
C SER A 354 -7.12 7.96 8.60
N ASP A 355 -6.80 8.88 9.50
CA ASP A 355 -6.81 10.33 9.22
C ASP A 355 -5.66 10.67 8.26
N PHE A 356 -4.46 10.15 8.52
CA PHE A 356 -3.31 10.25 7.60
C PHE A 356 -3.64 9.66 6.21
N THR A 357 -4.19 8.45 6.19
CA THR A 357 -4.54 7.73 4.95
C THR A 357 -5.60 8.48 4.15
N ASN A 358 -6.70 8.89 4.79
CA ASN A 358 -7.81 9.55 4.11
C ASN A 358 -7.43 10.93 3.56
N THR A 359 -6.63 11.70 4.30
CA THR A 359 -6.14 12.99 3.81
C THR A 359 -5.20 12.82 2.62
N PHE A 360 -4.28 11.85 2.66
CA PHE A 360 -3.42 11.55 1.51
C PHE A 360 -4.25 11.19 0.26
N ILE A 361 -5.24 10.30 0.41
CA ILE A 361 -6.12 9.87 -0.70
C ILE A 361 -6.92 11.04 -1.24
N ALA A 362 -7.55 11.85 -0.39
CA ALA A 362 -8.37 12.99 -0.82
C ALA A 362 -7.55 14.01 -1.64
N ILE A 363 -6.35 14.37 -1.18
CA ILE A 363 -5.47 15.30 -1.90
C ILE A 363 -4.97 14.66 -3.21
N SER A 364 -4.61 13.37 -3.19
CA SER A 364 -4.17 12.64 -4.38
C SER A 364 -5.25 12.61 -5.47
N ARG A 365 -6.47 12.22 -5.11
CA ARG A 365 -7.62 12.19 -6.02
C ARG A 365 -7.92 13.57 -6.59
N LYS A 366 -7.85 14.63 -5.77
CA LYS A 366 -8.01 16.01 -6.23
C LYS A 366 -6.94 16.44 -7.24
N ALA A 367 -5.72 15.94 -7.06
CA ALA A 367 -4.59 16.17 -7.97
C ALA A 367 -4.65 15.29 -9.23
N GLY A 368 -5.67 14.44 -9.39
CA GLY A 368 -5.81 13.53 -10.53
C GLY A 368 -4.98 12.25 -10.39
N ILE A 369 -4.50 11.94 -9.18
CA ILE A 369 -3.73 10.73 -8.87
C ILE A 369 -4.68 9.69 -8.26
N PRO A 370 -4.92 8.55 -8.93
CA PRO A 370 -5.70 7.46 -8.37
C PRO A 370 -5.08 6.96 -7.06
N ALA A 371 -5.88 6.90 -6.00
CA ALA A 371 -5.42 6.48 -4.68
C ALA A 371 -6.53 5.75 -3.91
N ARG A 372 -6.15 4.77 -3.08
CA ARG A 372 -7.09 3.94 -2.31
C ARG A 372 -6.50 3.55 -0.96
N GLU A 373 -7.36 3.20 -0.01
CA GLU A 373 -6.96 2.74 1.32
C GLU A 373 -6.70 1.24 1.28
N LEU A 374 -5.64 0.82 1.94
CA LEU A 374 -5.38 -0.56 2.33
C LEU A 374 -5.62 -0.66 3.82
N GLN A 375 -6.36 -1.69 4.23
CA GLN A 375 -6.58 -2.00 5.63
C GLN A 375 -6.21 -3.46 5.90
N GLY A 376 -5.47 -3.70 6.98
CA GLY A 376 -5.02 -5.04 7.30
C GLY A 376 -4.17 -5.11 8.54
N PHE A 377 -3.26 -6.07 8.58
CA PHE A 377 -2.39 -6.31 9.73
C PHE A 377 -1.02 -5.70 9.48
N ALA A 378 -0.48 -5.01 10.48
CA ALA A 378 0.88 -4.49 10.44
C ALA A 378 1.65 -4.98 11.68
N LEU A 379 2.72 -5.74 11.47
CA LEU A 379 3.51 -6.29 12.58
C LEU A 379 4.39 -5.20 13.22
N SER A 380 4.29 -5.03 14.54
CA SER A 380 5.07 -4.05 15.30
C SER A 380 5.69 -4.68 16.54
N GLU A 381 7.01 -4.58 16.68
CA GLU A 381 7.76 -4.95 17.90
C GLU A 381 7.88 -3.78 18.90
N ASN A 382 7.45 -2.59 18.51
CA ASN A 382 7.45 -1.38 19.34
C ASN A 382 6.18 -0.56 19.08
N PRO A 383 5.11 -0.75 19.88
CA PRO A 383 3.85 -0.03 19.69
C PRO A 383 3.97 1.48 19.96
N ASP A 384 5.02 1.95 20.64
CA ASP A 384 5.27 3.38 20.84
C ASP A 384 5.76 4.08 19.56
N LEU A 385 6.45 3.35 18.67
CA LEU A 385 7.00 3.87 17.41
C LEU A 385 6.18 3.47 16.18
N LYS A 386 5.60 2.27 16.18
CA LYS A 386 4.76 1.73 15.11
C LYS A 386 3.40 1.38 15.71
N PRO A 387 2.54 2.38 15.96
CA PRO A 387 1.25 2.16 16.59
C PRO A 387 0.29 1.45 15.66
N LEU A 388 -0.66 0.75 16.26
CA LEU A 388 -1.67 -0.02 15.58
C LEU A 388 -3.06 0.38 16.12
N SER A 389 -4.08 0.28 15.27
CA SER A 389 -5.46 0.65 15.61
C SER A 389 -6.26 -0.56 16.10
N LEU A 390 -7.16 -0.34 17.06
CA LEU A 390 -8.12 -1.29 17.65
C LEU A 390 -7.57 -2.23 18.75
N LYS A 391 -8.36 -2.37 19.83
CA LYS A 391 -8.01 -2.98 21.12
C LYS A 391 -8.06 -4.52 21.16
N GLN A 392 -8.57 -5.20 20.13
CA GLN A 392 -8.77 -6.66 20.15
C GLN A 392 -8.05 -7.34 18.98
N ASP A 393 -8.36 -6.94 17.75
CA ASP A 393 -7.60 -7.29 16.55
C ASP A 393 -6.86 -6.05 16.08
N VAL A 394 -5.54 -6.12 16.15
CA VAL A 394 -4.65 -4.99 15.99
C VAL A 394 -4.46 -4.72 14.49
N LEU A 395 -5.23 -3.78 13.93
CA LEU A 395 -5.27 -3.47 12.49
C LEU A 395 -4.64 -2.11 12.18
N HIS A 396 -4.20 -1.92 10.93
CA HIS A 396 -3.60 -0.68 10.45
C HIS A 396 -4.23 -0.27 9.11
N SER A 397 -4.19 1.03 8.82
CA SER A 397 -4.64 1.60 7.55
C SER A 397 -3.51 2.43 6.95
N TRP A 398 -3.23 2.22 5.67
CA TRP A 398 -2.24 2.98 4.90
C TRP A 398 -2.72 3.18 3.45
N PRO A 399 -2.26 4.24 2.75
CA PRO A 399 -2.67 4.47 1.36
C PRO A 399 -1.77 3.74 0.36
N GLU A 400 -2.32 3.51 -0.82
CA GLU A 400 -1.53 3.30 -2.04
C GLU A 400 -2.01 4.23 -3.16
N PHE A 401 -1.09 4.59 -4.06
CA PHE A 401 -1.38 5.38 -5.24
C PHE A 401 -0.95 4.66 -6.50
N PHE A 402 -1.60 4.97 -7.62
CA PHE A 402 -1.23 4.40 -8.91
C PHE A 402 -0.12 5.22 -9.56
N ASP A 403 1.07 4.62 -9.71
CA ASP A 403 2.17 5.19 -10.48
C ASP A 403 1.91 4.89 -11.97
N SER A 404 1.48 5.90 -12.71
CA SER A 404 1.16 5.78 -14.14
C SER A 404 2.38 5.51 -15.02
N GLU A 405 3.58 5.91 -14.60
CA GLU A 405 4.81 5.65 -15.35
C GLU A 405 5.22 4.18 -15.24
N LYS A 406 5.07 3.61 -14.05
CA LYS A 406 5.37 2.20 -13.76
C LYS A 406 4.18 1.26 -13.98
N ASN A 407 3.00 1.80 -14.26
CA ASN A 407 1.73 1.08 -14.35
C ASN A 407 1.50 0.13 -13.16
N THR A 408 1.76 0.63 -11.95
CA THR A 408 1.86 -0.18 -10.72
C THR A 408 1.30 0.58 -9.53
N TRP A 409 0.57 -0.11 -8.65
CA TRP A 409 0.17 0.44 -7.36
C TRP A 409 1.37 0.46 -6.41
N VAL A 410 1.62 1.61 -5.81
CA VAL A 410 2.73 1.85 -4.87
C VAL A 410 2.14 2.12 -3.49
N GLN A 411 2.49 1.26 -2.54
CA GLN A 411 2.09 1.40 -1.14
C GLN A 411 3.06 2.29 -0.39
N ILE A 412 2.53 3.16 0.46
CA ILE A 412 3.30 4.07 1.31
C ILE A 412 2.64 4.16 2.69
N ASP A 413 3.39 4.59 3.71
CA ASP A 413 2.82 4.79 5.06
C ASP A 413 3.25 6.12 5.71
N PRO A 414 2.45 7.19 5.56
CA PRO A 414 2.72 8.47 6.22
C PRO A 414 2.55 8.42 7.75
N THR A 415 1.79 7.45 8.28
CA THR A 415 1.61 7.30 9.73
C THR A 415 2.90 6.84 10.36
N TRP A 416 3.47 5.74 9.87
CA TRP A 416 4.70 5.19 10.42
C TRP A 416 5.88 6.09 10.15
N ALA A 417 5.95 6.80 9.02
CA ALA A 417 6.98 7.81 8.84
C ALA A 417 6.93 8.92 9.91
N LYS A 418 5.74 9.37 10.31
CA LYS A 418 5.59 10.34 11.40
C LYS A 418 6.02 9.77 12.75
N THR A 419 5.54 8.58 13.10
CA THR A 419 5.74 8.01 14.45
C THR A 419 7.13 7.40 14.64
N THR A 420 7.83 7.08 13.56
CA THR A 420 9.21 6.59 13.58
C THR A 420 10.26 7.67 13.28
N GLN A 421 9.89 8.95 13.35
CA GLN A 421 10.79 10.10 13.20
C GLN A 421 11.49 10.16 11.84
N GLY A 422 10.73 9.93 10.78
CA GLY A 422 11.15 10.19 9.41
C GLY A 422 11.87 9.03 8.75
N ILE A 423 11.72 7.79 9.22
CA ILE A 423 12.04 6.60 8.41
C ILE A 423 11.26 6.71 7.10
N ASP A 424 11.94 6.43 6.00
CA ASP A 424 11.35 6.48 4.67
C ASP A 424 10.34 5.35 4.48
N TYR A 425 9.05 5.66 4.58
CA TYR A 425 7.94 4.79 4.17
C TYR A 425 7.29 5.24 2.85
N PHE A 426 8.02 6.04 2.05
CA PHE A 426 7.57 6.49 0.74
C PHE A 426 8.25 5.71 -0.39
N ASN A 427 9.58 5.56 -0.33
CA ASN A 427 10.34 4.83 -1.36
C ASN A 427 10.43 3.32 -1.08
N LYS A 428 10.17 2.92 0.16
CA LYS A 428 10.05 1.53 0.60
C LYS A 428 8.90 1.43 1.60
N LEU A 429 8.28 0.25 1.71
CA LEU A 429 7.37 -0.05 2.82
C LEU A 429 8.11 -0.99 3.77
N ASP A 430 7.76 -2.27 3.82
CA ASP A 430 8.50 -3.36 4.49
C ASP A 430 7.81 -4.70 4.18
N PHE A 431 8.10 -5.75 4.96
CA PHE A 431 7.43 -7.05 4.92
C PHE A 431 6.33 -7.22 5.98
N ASN A 432 6.08 -6.20 6.78
CA ASN A 432 5.22 -6.24 7.96
C ASN A 432 3.77 -5.87 7.65
N HIS A 433 3.52 -5.27 6.48
CA HIS A 433 2.20 -4.87 6.01
C HIS A 433 1.52 -5.98 5.21
N ILE A 434 0.44 -6.52 5.77
CA ILE A 434 -0.38 -7.56 5.14
C ILE A 434 -1.77 -6.98 4.87
N VAL A 435 -2.15 -6.94 3.59
CA VAL A 435 -3.43 -6.37 3.17
C VAL A 435 -4.54 -7.38 3.40
N PHE A 436 -5.56 -6.99 4.16
CA PHE A 436 -6.76 -7.81 4.32
C PHE A 436 -7.89 -7.34 3.40
N VAL A 437 -8.04 -6.02 3.23
CA VAL A 437 -9.00 -5.41 2.30
C VAL A 437 -8.44 -4.15 1.67
N ILE A 438 -9.00 -3.80 0.53
CA ILE A 438 -8.76 -2.59 -0.26
C ILE A 438 -10.07 -1.79 -0.27
N HIS A 439 -10.03 -0.54 0.16
CA HIS A 439 -11.15 0.40 0.06
C HIS A 439 -10.81 1.45 -1.00
N GLY A 440 -11.40 1.29 -2.18
CA GLY A 440 -11.21 2.18 -3.33
C GLY A 440 -12.44 2.99 -3.63
N THR A 441 -13.59 2.33 -3.80
CA THR A 441 -14.84 2.99 -4.19
C THR A 441 -15.72 3.31 -2.99
N ASP A 442 -15.77 2.43 -1.99
CA ASP A 442 -16.45 2.63 -0.71
C ASP A 442 -15.43 2.67 0.44
N PRO A 443 -15.41 3.71 1.28
CA PRO A 443 -14.43 3.84 2.37
C PRO A 443 -14.74 2.93 3.59
N ASN A 444 -15.89 2.26 3.62
CA ASN A 444 -16.33 1.42 4.74
C ASN A 444 -16.58 -0.03 4.36
N MET A 445 -16.63 -0.36 3.07
CA MET A 445 -16.94 -1.70 2.59
C MET A 445 -15.88 -2.19 1.61
N PRO A 446 -15.53 -3.49 1.65
CA PRO A 446 -16.05 -4.50 2.56
C PRO A 446 -15.46 -4.43 3.98
N ILE A 447 -16.15 -4.98 4.98
CA ILE A 447 -15.62 -5.04 6.35
C ILE A 447 -14.33 -5.88 6.36
N THR A 448 -13.27 -5.36 6.99
CA THR A 448 -11.98 -6.05 7.16
C THR A 448 -12.09 -7.23 8.11
N ALA A 449 -11.29 -8.28 7.91
CA ALA A 449 -11.13 -9.35 8.89
C ALA A 449 -10.75 -8.80 10.28
N GLY A 450 -11.31 -9.36 11.35
CA GLY A 450 -11.29 -8.79 12.70
C GLY A 450 -12.39 -7.74 12.98
N GLY A 451 -13.08 -7.25 11.95
CA GLY A 451 -14.23 -6.35 12.08
C GLY A 451 -15.59 -7.04 12.26
N TYR A 452 -15.67 -8.35 12.00
CA TYR A 452 -16.90 -9.15 12.09
C TYR A 452 -17.17 -9.60 13.53
N LYS A 453 -17.36 -8.64 14.44
CA LYS A 453 -17.58 -8.91 15.87
C LYS A 453 -19.07 -9.04 16.19
N ASN A 454 -19.42 -10.12 16.88
CA ASN A 454 -20.71 -10.22 17.59
C ASN A 454 -20.52 -9.64 18.99
N GLY A 455 -21.45 -8.82 19.48
CA GLY A 455 -21.30 -8.00 20.70
C GLY A 455 -20.89 -8.70 22.01
N ASP A 456 -20.84 -10.03 22.02
CA ASP A 456 -20.39 -10.87 23.15
C ASP A 456 -18.92 -11.34 23.03
N ASN A 457 -18.30 -11.31 21.84
CA ASN A 457 -16.98 -11.89 21.61
C ASN A 457 -15.89 -10.81 21.68
N GLN A 458 -15.07 -10.85 22.75
CA GLN A 458 -13.87 -10.01 22.89
C GLN A 458 -12.57 -10.73 22.48
N ASN A 459 -12.68 -11.94 21.92
CA ASN A 459 -11.51 -12.72 21.52
C ASN A 459 -10.82 -12.10 20.28
N LYS A 460 -9.57 -12.50 20.09
CA LYS A 460 -8.76 -12.20 18.92
C LYS A 460 -9.19 -13.13 17.78
N ASP A 461 -9.62 -12.57 16.66
CA ASP A 461 -10.13 -13.31 15.49
C ASP A 461 -9.10 -13.33 14.34
N VAL A 462 -8.00 -12.58 14.49
CA VAL A 462 -6.92 -12.51 13.51
C VAL A 462 -5.65 -13.10 14.12
N SER A 463 -5.15 -14.20 13.55
CA SER A 463 -3.80 -14.70 13.83
C SER A 463 -2.92 -14.55 12.60
N VAL A 464 -1.72 -14.01 12.78
CA VAL A 464 -0.71 -13.84 11.75
C VAL A 464 0.63 -14.28 12.33
N GLU A 465 1.26 -15.26 11.70
CA GLU A 465 2.54 -15.81 12.15
C GLU A 465 3.51 -15.93 10.97
N PRO A 466 4.75 -15.41 11.08
CA PRO A 466 5.75 -15.61 10.05
C PRO A 466 6.13 -17.09 9.99
N ILE A 467 6.24 -17.64 8.78
CA ILE A 467 6.64 -19.02 8.51
C ILE A 467 7.84 -19.06 7.57
N SER A 468 8.48 -20.23 7.48
CA SER A 468 9.52 -20.49 6.48
C SER A 468 8.94 -20.47 5.07
N GLU A 469 9.84 -20.34 4.09
CA GLU A 469 9.51 -20.37 2.66
C GLU A 469 8.63 -21.56 2.30
N MET A 470 7.64 -21.30 1.45
CA MET A 470 6.64 -22.26 1.01
C MET A 470 6.34 -22.07 -0.48
N GLU A 471 6.21 -23.19 -1.19
CA GLU A 471 5.80 -23.20 -2.61
C GLU A 471 4.32 -22.87 -2.79
N PHE A 472 4.02 -21.94 -3.70
CA PHE A 472 2.65 -21.60 -4.07
C PHE A 472 2.26 -22.35 -5.36
N PRO A 473 1.06 -22.96 -5.43
CA PRO A 473 0.61 -23.63 -6.64
C PRO A 473 0.38 -22.62 -7.77
N SER A 474 0.55 -23.06 -9.01
CA SER A 474 0.18 -22.26 -10.19
C SER A 474 -1.30 -22.43 -10.51
N ALA A 475 -2.01 -21.34 -10.76
CA ALA A 475 -3.42 -21.38 -11.16
C ALA A 475 -3.56 -21.87 -12.61
N GLN A 476 -4.27 -22.98 -12.81
CA GLN A 476 -4.68 -23.47 -14.13
C GLN A 476 -6.15 -23.10 -14.40
N ILE A 477 -6.40 -22.39 -15.51
CA ILE A 477 -7.74 -21.97 -15.90
C ILE A 477 -8.41 -23.03 -16.76
N ALA A 478 -9.62 -23.41 -16.37
CA ALA A 478 -10.49 -24.27 -17.17
C ALA A 478 -11.48 -23.43 -17.98
N ILE A 479 -11.80 -23.90 -19.18
CA ILE A 479 -12.85 -23.30 -20.01
C ILE A 479 -14.17 -23.97 -19.65
N GLY A 480 -15.12 -23.17 -19.18
CA GLY A 480 -16.46 -23.56 -18.79
C GLY A 480 -17.47 -23.42 -19.92
N GLU A 481 -18.67 -22.96 -19.58
CA GLU A 481 -19.75 -22.84 -20.53
C GLU A 481 -19.49 -21.75 -21.59
N ILE A 482 -19.89 -22.01 -22.83
CA ILE A 482 -19.83 -21.06 -23.95
C ILE A 482 -21.26 -20.75 -24.39
N LYS A 483 -21.65 -19.48 -24.33
CA LYS A 483 -22.99 -19.01 -24.68
C LYS A 483 -22.92 -17.84 -25.64
N GLN A 484 -23.80 -17.80 -26.64
CA GLN A 484 -24.00 -16.61 -27.48
C GLN A 484 -25.29 -15.87 -27.09
N THR A 485 -25.19 -14.57 -26.80
CA THR A 485 -26.35 -13.69 -26.56
C THR A 485 -26.14 -12.38 -27.33
N ASP A 486 -27.08 -11.99 -28.19
CA ASP A 486 -27.04 -10.72 -28.94
C ASP A 486 -25.79 -10.48 -29.82
N GLY A 487 -25.08 -11.53 -30.22
CA GLY A 487 -23.79 -11.44 -30.95
C GLY A 487 -22.56 -11.29 -30.07
N VAL A 488 -22.82 -11.31 -28.77
CA VAL A 488 -21.97 -11.62 -27.65
C VAL A 488 -21.55 -13.09 -27.55
N VAL A 489 -20.35 -13.56 -27.89
CA VAL A 489 -19.94 -14.89 -27.38
C VAL A 489 -19.30 -14.70 -26.01
N SER A 490 -19.88 -15.31 -24.99
CA SER A 490 -19.36 -15.33 -23.63
C SER A 490 -18.77 -16.71 -23.33
N ILE A 491 -17.49 -16.74 -23.01
CA ILE A 491 -16.75 -17.95 -22.61
C ILE A 491 -16.47 -17.83 -21.12
N GLU A 492 -16.98 -18.77 -20.33
CA GLU A 492 -16.73 -18.82 -18.90
C GLU A 492 -15.30 -19.33 -18.63
N LEU A 493 -14.48 -18.55 -17.92
CA LEU A 493 -13.16 -18.96 -17.48
C LEU A 493 -13.21 -19.30 -16.00
N LYS A 494 -12.87 -20.54 -15.63
CA LYS A 494 -12.98 -21.05 -14.26
C LYS A 494 -11.61 -21.18 -13.62
N ASN A 495 -11.45 -20.58 -12.45
CA ASN A 495 -10.32 -20.83 -11.57
C ASN A 495 -10.76 -21.76 -10.43
N ASN A 496 -10.46 -23.04 -10.52
CA ASN A 496 -10.76 -24.02 -9.47
C ASN A 496 -9.65 -24.14 -8.42
N ASN A 497 -8.62 -23.29 -8.50
CA ASN A 497 -7.44 -23.38 -7.65
C ASN A 497 -7.61 -22.50 -6.40
N PRO A 498 -6.87 -22.81 -5.31
CA PRO A 498 -6.86 -22.02 -4.07
C PRO A 498 -6.09 -20.70 -4.17
N VAL A 499 -5.61 -20.33 -5.35
CA VAL A 499 -4.82 -19.13 -5.61
C VAL A 499 -5.47 -18.30 -6.72
N GLY A 500 -5.29 -16.99 -6.68
CA GLY A 500 -5.76 -16.10 -7.76
C GLY A 500 -4.97 -16.32 -9.05
N PHE A 501 -5.65 -16.22 -10.19
CA PHE A 501 -5.03 -16.22 -11.51
C PHE A 501 -4.86 -14.79 -12.01
N PHE A 502 -3.69 -14.48 -12.56
CA PHE A 502 -3.44 -13.29 -13.37
C PHE A 502 -2.67 -13.73 -14.61
N GLY A 503 -3.16 -13.36 -15.80
CA GLY A 503 -2.51 -13.76 -17.04
C GLY A 503 -3.17 -13.20 -18.28
N SER A 504 -2.48 -13.39 -19.41
CA SER A 504 -2.96 -12.98 -20.72
C SER A 504 -3.81 -14.07 -21.36
N ILE A 505 -4.95 -13.65 -21.92
CA ILE A 505 -5.80 -14.47 -22.75
C ILE A 505 -5.88 -13.85 -24.14
N ASN A 506 -5.45 -14.63 -25.13
CA ASN A 506 -5.45 -14.25 -26.53
C ASN A 506 -6.37 -15.18 -27.31
N ILE A 507 -7.31 -14.62 -28.05
CA ILE A 507 -8.21 -15.36 -28.93
C ILE A 507 -7.79 -15.10 -30.37
N GLU A 508 -7.58 -16.18 -31.12
CA GLU A 508 -7.24 -16.08 -32.54
C GLU A 508 -8.47 -15.69 -33.36
N LYS A 509 -8.31 -14.62 -34.16
CA LYS A 509 -9.33 -14.14 -35.09
C LYS A 509 -9.66 -15.22 -36.12
N ASN A 510 -10.94 -15.33 -36.45
CA ASN A 510 -11.39 -16.09 -37.62
C ASN A 510 -12.50 -15.33 -38.37
N GLN A 511 -13.12 -15.97 -39.37
CA GLN A 511 -14.17 -15.36 -40.18
C GLN A 511 -15.41 -14.91 -39.35
N TYR A 512 -15.68 -15.56 -38.21
CA TYR A 512 -16.89 -15.35 -37.40
C TYR A 512 -16.62 -14.60 -36.11
N ILE A 513 -15.43 -14.75 -35.53
CA ILE A 513 -15.08 -14.31 -34.18
C ILE A 513 -13.94 -13.29 -34.27
N SER A 514 -14.06 -12.20 -33.52
CA SER A 514 -12.99 -11.20 -33.37
C SER A 514 -11.82 -11.76 -32.56
N ASP A 515 -10.61 -11.33 -32.90
CA ASP A 515 -9.51 -11.41 -31.96
C ASP A 515 -9.85 -10.62 -30.69
N ASN A 516 -9.28 -11.08 -29.59
CA ASN A 516 -9.34 -10.38 -28.33
C ASN A 516 -8.07 -10.71 -27.54
N THR A 517 -7.41 -9.69 -26.99
CA THR A 517 -6.23 -9.85 -26.15
C THR A 517 -6.49 -9.08 -24.88
N ASN A 518 -6.69 -9.80 -23.78
CA ASN A 518 -6.98 -9.20 -22.48
C ASN A 518 -6.08 -9.81 -21.42
N GLN A 519 -5.63 -8.97 -20.49
CA GLN A 519 -5.17 -9.43 -19.19
C GLN A 519 -6.41 -9.70 -18.34
N VAL A 520 -6.47 -10.84 -17.66
CA VAL A 520 -7.62 -11.18 -16.81
C VAL A 520 -7.11 -11.57 -15.43
N THR A 521 -7.84 -11.10 -14.42
CA THR A 521 -7.67 -11.53 -13.02
C THR A 521 -8.89 -12.36 -12.65
N ILE A 522 -8.68 -13.57 -12.10
CA ILE A 522 -9.75 -14.45 -11.64
C ILE A 522 -9.44 -14.88 -10.21
N ALA A 523 -10.31 -14.55 -9.26
CA ALA A 523 -10.17 -14.94 -7.86
C ALA A 523 -10.11 -16.48 -7.68
N PRO A 524 -9.62 -16.99 -6.54
CA PRO A 524 -9.71 -18.40 -6.21
C PRO A 524 -11.15 -18.89 -6.24
N PHE A 525 -11.35 -20.12 -6.72
CA PHE A 525 -12.66 -20.79 -6.76
C PHE A 525 -13.78 -19.98 -7.45
N SER A 526 -13.44 -19.05 -8.33
CA SER A 526 -14.40 -18.19 -9.03
C SER A 526 -14.39 -18.40 -10.55
N SER A 527 -15.27 -17.69 -11.25
CA SER A 527 -15.35 -17.75 -12.70
C SER A 527 -15.64 -16.37 -13.27
N GLU A 528 -15.00 -16.04 -14.39
CA GLU A 528 -15.14 -14.75 -15.06
C GLU A 528 -15.56 -14.95 -16.53
N PRO A 529 -16.53 -14.17 -17.05
CA PRO A 529 -16.95 -14.27 -18.44
C PRO A 529 -16.02 -13.48 -19.36
N LEU A 530 -15.36 -14.19 -20.29
CA LEU A 530 -14.65 -13.59 -21.41
C LEU A 530 -15.62 -13.31 -22.56
N ARG A 531 -15.85 -12.05 -22.86
CA ARG A 531 -16.77 -11.59 -23.91
C ARG A 531 -16.03 -11.35 -25.23
N ILE A 532 -16.58 -11.87 -26.33
CA ILE A 532 -15.98 -11.85 -27.66
C ILE A 532 -17.02 -11.40 -28.70
N GLY A 533 -16.61 -10.48 -29.57
CA GLY A 533 -17.45 -10.02 -30.67
C GLY A 533 -17.62 -11.07 -31.77
N VAL A 534 -18.83 -11.17 -32.29
CA VAL A 534 -19.13 -11.95 -33.51
C VAL A 534 -19.12 -11.02 -34.72
N ASN A 535 -18.08 -11.12 -35.55
CA ASN A 535 -17.87 -10.31 -36.75
C ASN A 535 -18.85 -10.66 -37.89
N HIS A 536 -19.18 -11.95 -38.01
CA HIS A 536 -20.06 -12.43 -39.06
C HIS A 536 -21.02 -13.48 -38.50
N ARG A 537 -22.32 -13.31 -38.76
CA ARG A 537 -23.36 -14.28 -38.38
C ARG A 537 -23.89 -14.96 -39.63
N PRO A 538 -24.09 -16.29 -39.61
CA PRO A 538 -24.73 -16.98 -40.73
C PRO A 538 -26.19 -16.50 -40.90
N PHE A 539 -26.72 -16.54 -42.13
CA PHE A 539 -28.03 -15.92 -42.41
C PHE A 539 -29.21 -16.70 -41.80
N LEU A 540 -29.21 -18.05 -41.90
CA LEU A 540 -30.34 -18.91 -41.51
C LEU A 540 -29.96 -20.05 -40.56
N ASN A 541 -28.81 -20.70 -40.78
CA ASN A 541 -28.42 -21.90 -40.05
C ASN A 541 -27.32 -21.59 -39.02
N LYS A 542 -27.40 -22.22 -37.85
CA LYS A 542 -26.31 -22.22 -36.87
C LYS A 542 -25.05 -22.79 -37.52
N ARG A 543 -23.88 -22.28 -37.14
CA ARG A 543 -22.59 -22.76 -37.66
C ARG A 543 -21.63 -23.04 -36.51
N LEU A 544 -21.03 -24.23 -36.52
CA LEU A 544 -19.95 -24.58 -35.59
C LEU A 544 -18.63 -24.04 -36.14
N VAL A 545 -17.88 -23.31 -35.31
CA VAL A 545 -16.63 -22.65 -35.67
C VAL A 545 -15.57 -23.01 -34.65
N THR A 546 -14.38 -23.36 -35.12
CA THR A 546 -13.22 -23.58 -34.25
C THR A 546 -12.51 -22.25 -33.98
N THR A 547 -12.18 -21.99 -32.71
CA THR A 547 -11.28 -20.92 -32.30
C THR A 547 -10.18 -21.47 -31.40
N ILE A 548 -9.06 -20.76 -31.33
CA ILE A 548 -7.96 -21.10 -30.43
C ILE A 548 -7.88 -20.01 -29.38
N ILE A 549 -7.98 -20.44 -28.13
CA ILE A 549 -7.84 -19.60 -26.95
C ILE A 549 -6.48 -19.91 -26.36
N SER A 550 -5.59 -18.93 -26.32
CA SER A 550 -4.28 -19.06 -25.69
C SER A 550 -4.32 -18.43 -24.30
N ILE A 551 -4.06 -19.21 -23.26
CA ILE A 551 -4.00 -18.74 -21.86
C ILE A 551 -2.54 -18.84 -21.41
N ASN A 552 -1.89 -17.70 -21.14
CA ASN A 552 -0.44 -17.64 -20.86
C ASN A 552 0.41 -18.39 -21.91
N GLY A 553 0.01 -18.33 -23.18
CA GLY A 553 0.67 -19.01 -24.30
C GLY A 553 0.29 -20.48 -24.51
N ALA A 554 -0.38 -21.13 -23.55
CA ALA A 554 -0.92 -22.48 -23.74
C ALA A 554 -2.18 -22.43 -24.61
N ARG A 555 -2.20 -23.20 -25.70
CA ARG A 555 -3.27 -23.16 -26.72
C ARG A 555 -4.38 -24.18 -26.42
N TYR A 556 -5.62 -23.72 -26.44
CA TYR A 556 -6.82 -24.53 -26.25
C TYR A 556 -7.74 -24.37 -27.47
N GLU A 557 -7.99 -25.47 -28.18
CA GLU A 557 -8.94 -25.48 -29.30
C GLU A 557 -10.37 -25.61 -28.76
N GLN A 558 -11.24 -24.66 -29.12
CA GLN A 558 -12.65 -24.63 -28.70
C GLN A 558 -13.59 -24.54 -29.90
N ARG A 559 -14.70 -25.27 -29.82
CA ARG A 559 -15.75 -25.24 -30.84
C ARG A 559 -16.92 -24.39 -30.34
N ILE A 560 -17.19 -23.31 -31.05
CA ILE A 560 -18.19 -22.31 -30.71
C ILE A 560 -19.33 -22.38 -31.73
N GLN A 561 -20.55 -22.50 -31.24
CA GLN A 561 -21.74 -22.45 -32.08
C GLN A 561 -22.17 -21.00 -32.29
N ILE A 562 -22.15 -20.54 -33.53
CA ILE A 562 -22.58 -19.21 -33.92
C ILE A 562 -24.05 -19.23 -34.33
N GLU A 563 -24.87 -18.45 -33.62
CA GLU A 563 -26.29 -18.28 -33.89
C GLU A 563 -26.53 -17.40 -35.13
N PRO A 564 -27.56 -17.72 -35.95
CA PRO A 564 -27.85 -16.98 -37.18
C PRO A 564 -28.40 -15.57 -36.94
N LEU A 565 -28.35 -14.73 -37.96
CA LEU A 565 -28.86 -13.35 -37.93
C LEU A 565 -30.39 -13.32 -37.82
N PHE A 566 -31.08 -14.28 -38.45
CA PHE A 566 -32.53 -14.42 -38.38
C PHE A 566 -32.91 -15.79 -37.83
N SER A 567 -33.88 -15.83 -36.91
CA SER A 567 -34.52 -17.08 -36.55
C SER A 567 -35.33 -17.58 -37.75
N PRO A 568 -35.16 -18.84 -38.19
CA PRO A 568 -35.90 -19.38 -39.32
C PRO A 568 -37.42 -19.40 -39.08
N VAL A 569 -37.85 -19.53 -37.81
CA VAL A 569 -39.27 -19.69 -37.45
C VAL A 569 -40.15 -18.50 -37.88
N PRO A 570 -39.90 -17.24 -37.49
CA PRO A 570 -40.72 -16.12 -37.93
C PRO A 570 -40.59 -15.85 -39.44
N LEU A 571 -39.44 -16.14 -40.05
CA LEU A 571 -39.22 -15.92 -41.48
C LEU A 571 -40.04 -16.90 -42.33
N PHE A 572 -40.03 -18.20 -41.99
CA PHE A 572 -40.88 -19.19 -42.64
C PHE A 572 -42.37 -18.99 -42.32
N SER A 573 -42.71 -18.52 -41.12
CA SER A 573 -44.08 -18.17 -40.75
C SER A 573 -44.62 -16.98 -41.56
N GLY A 574 -43.79 -15.95 -41.77
CA GLY A 574 -44.12 -14.79 -42.59
C GLY A 574 -44.28 -15.15 -44.07
N ILE A 575 -43.37 -15.97 -44.61
CA ILE A 575 -43.48 -16.50 -45.98
C ILE A 575 -44.75 -17.36 -46.12
N GLY A 576 -45.03 -18.25 -45.15
CA GLY A 576 -46.25 -19.05 -45.12
C GLY A 576 -47.52 -18.18 -45.09
N GLY A 577 -47.52 -17.13 -44.25
CA GLY A 577 -48.61 -16.16 -44.19
C GLY A 577 -48.82 -15.42 -45.52
N LEU A 578 -47.75 -15.03 -46.20
CA LEU A 578 -47.82 -14.41 -47.54
C LEU A 578 -48.37 -15.37 -48.60
N PHE A 579 -48.00 -16.66 -48.56
CA PHE A 579 -48.58 -17.67 -49.46
C PHE A 579 -50.07 -17.88 -49.19
N VAL A 580 -50.50 -17.92 -47.93
CA VAL A 580 -51.92 -18.01 -47.57
C VAL A 580 -52.68 -16.75 -48.02
N ALA A 581 -52.14 -15.56 -47.80
CA ALA A 581 -52.74 -14.32 -48.27
C ALA A 581 -52.83 -14.26 -49.81
N GLY A 582 -51.77 -14.69 -50.51
CA GLY A 582 -51.72 -14.76 -51.97
C GLY A 582 -52.71 -15.76 -52.56
N THR A 583 -52.87 -16.94 -51.96
CA THR A 583 -53.89 -17.92 -52.36
C THR A 583 -55.31 -17.41 -52.11
N PHE A 584 -55.55 -16.70 -51.01
CA PHE A 584 -56.83 -16.01 -50.76
C PHE A 584 -57.11 -14.91 -51.79
N LEU A 585 -56.10 -14.11 -52.14
CA LEU A 585 -56.24 -13.01 -53.10
C LEU A 585 -56.51 -13.55 -54.52
N THR A 586 -55.77 -14.56 -54.95
CA THR A 586 -55.98 -15.23 -56.25
C THR A 586 -57.33 -15.93 -56.32
N ARG A 587 -57.76 -16.62 -55.24
CA ARG A 587 -59.12 -17.17 -55.13
C ARG A 587 -60.20 -16.09 -55.21
N ARG A 588 -60.03 -14.95 -54.52
CA ARG A 588 -60.96 -13.81 -54.56
C ARG A 588 -61.05 -13.19 -55.95
N LEU A 589 -59.91 -13.02 -56.63
CA LEU A 589 -59.85 -12.54 -58.02
C LEU A 589 -60.48 -13.54 -59.00
N TYR A 590 -60.24 -14.84 -58.83
CA TYR A 590 -60.86 -15.90 -59.62
C TYR A 590 -62.39 -15.91 -59.45
N LEU A 591 -62.89 -15.84 -58.21
CA LEU A 591 -64.33 -15.78 -57.91
C LEU A 591 -64.98 -14.50 -58.49
N ARG A 592 -64.32 -13.34 -58.39
CA ARG A 592 -64.77 -12.08 -59.03
C ARG A 592 -64.84 -12.19 -60.56
N ARG A 593 -63.87 -12.87 -61.20
CA ARG A 593 -63.88 -13.11 -62.66
C ARG A 593 -65.02 -14.03 -63.08
N ARG A 594 -65.37 -15.04 -62.27
CA ARG A 594 -66.50 -15.93 -62.50
C ARG A 594 -67.84 -15.19 -62.43
N GLN A 595 -68.01 -14.30 -61.45
CA GLN A 595 -69.22 -13.46 -61.32
C GLN A 595 -69.43 -12.50 -62.51
N ARG A 596 -68.36 -11.99 -63.14
CA ARG A 596 -68.47 -11.15 -64.35
C ARG A 596 -68.84 -11.93 -65.62
N LYS A 597 -68.64 -13.24 -65.68
CA LYS A 597 -69.07 -14.08 -66.82
C LYS A 597 -70.54 -14.48 -66.75
N THR A 598 -71.17 -14.37 -65.58
CA THR A 598 -72.59 -14.73 -65.38
C THR A 598 -73.59 -13.59 -65.63
N THR A 599 -73.15 -12.42 -66.07
CA THR A 599 -74.02 -11.24 -66.32
C THR A 599 -74.25 -10.93 -67.80
N LEU A 600 -74.00 -11.86 -68.73
CA LEU A 600 -74.20 -11.67 -70.17
C LEU A 600 -75.30 -12.56 -70.79
N HIS A 601 -76.17 -13.15 -69.97
CA HIS A 601 -77.45 -13.68 -70.43
C HIS A 601 -78.57 -13.21 -69.51
N ARG A 602 -79.19 -12.09 -69.88
CA ARG A 602 -80.59 -11.83 -69.58
C ARG A 602 -81.21 -11.12 -70.76
#